data_AF-A0A9X1NMA8-F1
#
_entry.id   AF-A0A9X1NMA8-F1
#
_cell.length_a   1.000
_cell.length_b   1.000
_cell.length_c   1.000
_cell.angle_alpha   90.00
_cell.angle_beta   90.00
_cell.angle_gamma   90.00
#
_symmetry.space_group_name_H-M   'P 1'
#
loop_
_entity.id
_entity.type
_entity.pdbx_description
1 polymer ?
#
loop_
_entity_poly.entity_id
_entity_poly.type
_entity_poly.pdbx_seq_one_letter_code
_entity_poly.pdbx_strand_id
1 'polypeptide(L)'
;MQIVELLVSPVHRFEGRPSDGPVPAEPGELVEEITVREGLGVVGDRYFGKGSIRCVPLTDGVLRLGPVQVFTADRIEHWKGGP
;
A
#
# COMPACT_ATOMS: atom_id res chain seq x y z
N MET A 1 -8.83 -13.60 -2.02
CA MET A 1 -7.84 -12.78 -2.75
C MET A 1 -6.44 -13.25 -2.34
N GLN A 2 -5.39 -12.90 -3.08
CA GLN A 2 -3.99 -13.18 -2.72
C GLN A 2 -3.17 -11.90 -2.81
N ILE A 3 -2.27 -11.69 -1.85
CA ILE A 3 -1.18 -10.71 -1.95
C ILE A 3 0.00 -11.43 -2.57
N VAL A 4 0.43 -11.02 -3.77
CA VAL A 4 1.50 -11.69 -4.52
C VAL A 4 2.84 -10.96 -4.44
N GLU A 5 2.81 -9.67 -4.07
CA GLU A 5 4.00 -8.84 -3.96
C GLU A 5 3.77 -7.76 -2.90
N LEU A 6 4.83 -7.44 -2.15
CA LEU A 6 4.87 -6.35 -1.20
C LEU A 6 6.17 -5.57 -1.45
N LEU A 7 6.05 -4.25 -1.53
CA LEU A 7 7.14 -3.33 -1.80
C LEU A 7 7.14 -2.24 -0.71
N VAL A 8 8.28 -2.07 -0.04
CA VAL A 8 8.55 -0.95 0.86
C VAL A 8 9.64 -0.12 0.23
N SER A 9 9.31 1.09 -0.22
CA SER A 9 10.27 1.93 -0.93
C SER A 9 10.48 3.28 -0.25
N PRO A 10 11.71 3.66 0.09
CA PRO A 10 12.01 5.00 0.58
C PRO A 10 11.97 6.06 -0.54
N VAL A 11 11.75 5.67 -1.80
CA VAL A 11 11.76 6.55 -2.97
C VAL A 11 10.49 6.41 -3.84
N HIS A 12 10.25 7.41 -4.69
CA HIS A 12 9.17 7.34 -5.69
C HIS A 12 9.57 6.42 -6.84
N ARG A 13 9.00 5.21 -6.91
CA ARG A 13 9.28 4.26 -8.01
C ARG A 13 8.31 4.33 -9.17
N PHE A 14 7.06 4.66 -8.89
CA PHE A 14 5.99 4.80 -9.88
C PHE A 14 5.81 6.30 -10.18
N GLU A 15 6.59 6.79 -11.13
CA GLU A 15 6.49 8.15 -11.67
C GLU A 15 6.18 8.07 -13.17
N GLY A 16 5.54 9.09 -13.72
CA GLY A 16 5.19 9.13 -15.14
C GLY A 16 3.83 8.49 -15.45
N ARG A 17 3.69 7.93 -16.66
CA ARG A 17 2.45 7.30 -17.11
C ARG A 17 2.35 5.90 -16.52
N PRO A 18 1.13 5.38 -16.24
CA PRO A 18 0.97 4.02 -15.74
C PRO A 18 1.67 2.94 -16.58
N SER A 19 1.79 3.17 -17.90
CA SER A 19 2.45 2.27 -18.85
C SER A 19 3.97 2.19 -18.69
N ASP A 20 4.60 3.18 -18.07
CA ASP A 20 6.06 3.28 -17.96
C ASP A 20 6.62 2.26 -16.94
N GLY A 21 5.76 1.76 -16.06
CA GLY A 21 6.14 0.83 -14.99
C GLY A 21 7.00 1.48 -13.91
N PRO A 22 7.33 0.74 -12.84
CA PRO A 22 8.22 1.25 -11.81
C PRO A 22 9.69 1.19 -12.23
N VAL A 23 10.49 2.11 -11.70
CA VAL A 23 11.94 1.93 -11.65
C VAL A 23 12.26 0.65 -10.83
N PRO A 24 13.13 -0.26 -11.32
CA PRO A 24 13.39 -1.54 -10.67
C PRO A 24 13.77 -1.41 -9.20
N ALA A 25 13.12 -2.22 -8.34
CA ALA A 25 13.35 -2.22 -6.90
C ALA A 25 14.81 -2.58 -6.55
N GLU A 26 15.41 -1.82 -5.63
CA GLU A 26 16.70 -2.20 -5.07
C GLU A 26 16.55 -3.46 -4.20
N PRO A 27 17.62 -4.26 -4.03
CA PRO A 27 17.59 -5.41 -3.14
C PRO A 27 17.12 -5.02 -1.73
N GLY A 28 16.14 -5.76 -1.20
CA GLY A 28 15.56 -5.53 0.12
C GLY A 28 14.31 -4.65 0.16
N GLU A 29 13.89 -4.05 -0.96
CA GLU A 29 12.62 -3.33 -1.01
C GLU A 29 11.41 -4.23 -1.29
N LEU A 30 11.60 -5.29 -2.06
CA LEU A 30 10.62 -6.37 -2.17
C LEU A 30 10.74 -7.27 -0.95
N VAL A 31 9.66 -7.33 -0.17
CA VAL A 31 9.64 -8.00 1.13
C VAL A 31 8.53 -9.05 1.19
N GLU A 32 8.70 -10.04 2.06
CA GLU A 32 7.63 -11.02 2.32
C GLU A 32 6.59 -10.50 3.33
N GLU A 33 6.97 -9.47 4.08
CA GLU A 33 6.21 -8.92 5.19
C GLU A 33 6.37 -7.40 5.28
N ILE A 34 5.28 -6.68 5.54
CA ILE A 34 5.25 -5.25 5.83
C ILE A 34 4.72 -5.01 7.24
N THR A 35 5.43 -4.19 8.02
CA THR A 35 4.92 -3.63 9.28
C THR A 35 4.19 -2.30 9.01
N VAL A 36 2.98 -2.19 9.55
CA VAL A 36 2.14 -0.99 9.47
C VAL A 36 1.94 -0.43 10.87
N ARG A 37 2.02 0.90 11.00
CA ARG A 37 1.76 1.61 12.26
C ARG A 37 0.55 2.52 12.15
N GLU A 38 -0.31 2.46 13.16
CA GLU A 38 -1.49 3.30 13.32
C GLU A 38 -1.12 4.77 13.15
N GLY A 39 -1.89 5.50 12.33
CA GLY A 39 -1.65 6.93 12.09
C GLY A 39 -0.41 7.26 11.26
N LEU A 40 0.55 6.34 11.11
CA LEU A 40 1.88 6.62 10.55
C LEU A 40 2.13 5.96 9.19
N GLY A 41 1.45 4.86 8.87
CA GLY A 41 1.63 4.15 7.59
C GLY A 41 2.65 3.01 7.67
N VAL A 42 3.28 2.72 6.53
CA VAL A 42 4.20 1.58 6.36
C VAL A 42 5.60 1.94 6.85
N VAL A 43 6.16 1.12 7.76
CA VAL A 43 7.52 1.34 8.29
C VAL A 43 8.55 1.22 7.17
N GLY A 44 9.42 2.22 7.04
CA GLY A 44 10.49 2.26 6.03
C GLY A 44 10.05 2.80 4.66
N ASP A 45 8.75 2.97 4.44
CA ASP A 45 8.26 3.59 3.20
C ASP A 45 8.46 5.11 3.23
N ARG A 46 8.62 5.70 2.03
CA ARG A 46 8.83 7.13 1.83
C ARG A 46 7.76 8.01 2.46
N TYR A 47 6.54 7.51 2.70
CA TYR A 47 5.45 8.26 3.33
C TYR A 47 5.28 7.99 4.82
N PHE A 48 6.13 7.18 5.44
CA PHE A 48 6.04 6.92 6.87
C PHE A 48 6.06 8.21 7.69
N GLY A 49 5.04 8.41 8.52
CA GLY A 49 4.85 9.61 9.34
C GLY A 49 4.56 10.89 8.55
N LYS A 50 4.21 10.80 7.26
CA LYS A 50 3.87 11.96 6.42
C LYS A 50 2.35 12.09 6.27
N GLY A 51 1.80 13.27 6.57
CA GLY A 51 0.36 13.55 6.47
C GLY A 51 -0.21 13.66 5.04
N SER A 52 0.57 13.32 4.00
CA SER A 52 0.18 13.43 2.60
C SER A 52 -0.41 12.15 2.00
N ILE A 53 -0.67 11.13 2.81
CA ILE A 53 -1.23 9.85 2.37
C ILE A 53 -2.77 9.89 2.32
N ARG A 54 -3.36 9.31 1.27
CA ARG A 54 -4.83 9.24 1.06
C ARG A 54 -5.55 8.24 1.97
N CYS A 55 -4.81 7.36 2.63
CA CYS A 55 -5.29 6.36 3.57
C CYS A 55 -4.44 6.39 4.83
N VAL A 56 -5.06 6.27 6.00
CA VAL A 56 -4.36 6.20 7.29
C VAL A 56 -4.69 4.86 7.94
N PRO A 57 -3.71 4.07 8.38
CA PRO A 57 -3.99 2.85 9.12
C PRO A 57 -4.70 3.16 10.44
N LEU A 58 -5.79 2.44 10.71
CA LEU A 58 -6.57 2.60 11.94
C LEU A 58 -6.01 1.75 13.09
N THR A 59 -5.12 0.81 12.80
CA THR A 59 -4.48 -0.05 13.80
C THR A 59 -3.06 -0.39 13.35
N ASP A 60 -2.21 -0.72 14.33
CA ASP A 60 -0.93 -1.39 14.07
C ASP A 60 -1.17 -2.78 13.48
N GLY A 61 -0.19 -3.31 12.73
CA GLY A 61 -0.29 -4.67 12.21
C GLY A 61 0.80 -5.06 11.23
N VAL A 62 0.61 -6.25 10.66
CA VAL A 62 1.55 -6.85 9.73
C VAL A 62 0.78 -7.44 8.54
N LEU A 63 1.22 -7.10 7.32
CA LEU A 63 0.75 -7.71 6.07
C LEU A 63 1.79 -8.68 5.55
N ARG A 64 1.36 -9.84 5.07
CA ARG A 64 2.22 -10.89 4.51
C ARG A 64 1.75 -11.31 3.12
N LEU A 65 2.66 -11.83 2.33
CA LEU A 65 2.31 -12.51 1.08
C LEU A 65 1.38 -13.70 1.32
N GLY A 66 0.53 -13.99 0.34
CA GLY A 66 -0.37 -15.14 0.34
C GLY A 66 -1.86 -14.79 0.52
N PRO A 67 -2.67 -15.75 1.00
CA PRO A 67 -4.12 -15.60 1.06
C PRO A 67 -4.59 -14.49 2.00
N VAL A 68 -5.52 -13.68 1.52
CA VAL A 68 -6.13 -12.59 2.30
C VAL A 68 -7.64 -12.51 2.11
N GLN A 69 -8.31 -12.15 3.20
CA GLN A 69 -9.71 -11.72 3.22
C GLN A 69 -9.74 -10.20 3.27
N VAL A 70 -10.49 -9.59 2.34
CA VAL A 70 -10.68 -8.15 2.28
C VAL A 70 -12.15 -7.88 2.49
N PHE A 71 -12.44 -6.96 3.40
CA PHE A 71 -13.78 -6.51 3.70
C PHE A 71 -13.82 -4.98 3.64
N THR A 72 -14.99 -4.45 3.32
CA THR A 72 -15.27 -3.01 3.40
C THR A 72 -16.18 -2.80 4.60
N ALA A 73 -15.92 -1.74 5.38
CA ALA A 73 -16.71 -1.46 6.59
C ALA A 73 -18.18 -1.20 6.24
N ASP A 74 -18.39 -0.48 5.12
CA ASP A 74 -19.71 -0.22 4.55
C ASP A 74 -19.88 -0.98 3.23
N ARG A 75 -21.14 -1.30 2.91
CA ARG A 75 -21.50 -1.82 1.58
C ARG A 75 -21.11 -0.78 0.54
N ILE A 76 -20.19 -1.13 -0.36
CA ILE A 76 -19.89 -0.29 -1.53
C ILE A 76 -21.15 -0.23 -2.39
N GLU A 77 -21.85 0.91 -2.33
CA GLU A 77 -22.95 1.19 -3.24
C GLU A 77 -22.37 1.30 -4.66
N HIS A 78 -23.04 0.70 -5.64
CA HIS A 78 -22.61 0.77 -7.03
C HIS A 78 -22.56 2.24 -7.46
N TRP A 79 -21.35 2.76 -7.73
CA TRP A 79 -21.16 4.13 -8.20
C TRP A 79 -21.94 4.34 -9.49
N LYS A 80 -23.00 5.15 -9.43
CA LYS A 80 -23.93 5.40 -10.55
C LYS A 80 -23.46 6.46 -11.55
N GLY A 81 -22.19 6.87 -11.50
CA GLY A 81 -21.70 8.03 -12.24
C GLY A 81 -22.28 9.33 -11.68
N GLY A 82 -21.46 10.13 -10.99
CA GLY A 82 -21.78 11.54 -10.76
C GLY A 82 -21.59 12.35 -12.06
N PRO A 83 -22.08 13.60 -12.13
CA PRO A 83 -22.12 14.39 -13.37
C PRO A 83 -20.76 14.54 -14.07
#